data_AF-A0A7C3SZC7-F1
#
_entry.id   AF-A0A7C3SZC7-F1
#
_cell.length_a   1.000
_cell.length_b   1.000
_cell.length_c   1.000
_cell.angle_alpha   90.00
_cell.angle_beta   90.00
_cell.angle_gamma   90.00
#
_symmetry.space_group_name_H-M   'P 1'
#
loop_
_entity.id
_entity.type
_entity.pdbx_description
1 polymer ?
#
loop_
_entity_poly.entity_id
_entity_poly.type
_entity_poly.pdbx_seq_one_letter_code
_entity_poly.pdbx_strand_id
1 'polypeptide(L)' 'MGEGEEMGRRRLFFTGYPGFIGRWLVRSILDDDPGVEITFLVQEKFVHRAKSDISLLEMEGKARPGQLSMV' A
#
# COMPACT_ATOMS: atom_id res chain seq x y z
N MET A 1 -10.62 7.06 -31.80
CA MET A 1 -9.32 6.68 -31.21
C MET A 1 -9.21 7.34 -29.86
N GLY A 2 -9.16 6.53 -28.81
CA GLY A 2 -9.16 6.92 -27.41
C GLY A 2 -9.72 5.79 -26.52
N GLU A 3 -9.45 4.53 -26.88
CA GLU A 3 -9.62 3.39 -25.98
C GLU A 3 -8.46 3.47 -24.97
N GLY A 4 -8.70 3.94 -23.75
CA GLY A 4 -7.60 4.06 -22.77
C GLY A 4 -7.93 4.55 -21.37
N GLU A 5 -9.17 4.95 -21.06
CA GLU A 5 -9.50 5.59 -19.77
C GLU A 5 -10.09 4.66 -18.71
N GLU A 6 -10.06 3.34 -18.90
CA GLU A 6 -10.53 2.38 -17.89
C GLU A 6 -9.53 1.22 -17.65
N MET A 7 -8.23 1.52 -17.57
CA MET A 7 -7.34 0.65 -16.81
C MET A 7 -7.65 0.88 -15.32
N GLY A 8 -8.65 0.14 -14.80
CA GLY A 8 -9.04 0.21 -13.39
C GLY A 8 -7.81 0.18 -12.48
N ARG A 9 -7.75 1.12 -11.51
CA ARG A 9 -6.63 1.22 -10.56
C ARG A 9 -6.23 -0.15 -10.06
N ARG A 10 -4.95 -0.50 -10.24
CA ARG A 10 -4.42 -1.80 -9.82
C ARG A 10 -4.62 -1.95 -8.32
N ARG A 11 -5.19 -3.09 -7.90
CA ARG A 11 -5.40 -3.43 -6.49
C ARG A 11 -4.54 -4.63 -6.12
N LEU A 12 -3.88 -4.57 -4.97
CA LEU A 12 -3.03 -5.63 -4.45
C LEU A 12 -3.50 -6.09 -3.08
N PHE A 13 -3.55 -7.40 -2.88
CA PHE A 13 -3.69 -8.01 -1.57
C PHE A 13 -2.32 -8.51 -1.12
N PHE A 14 -1.83 -8.03 0.02
CA PHE A 14 -0.44 -8.18 0.42
C PHE A 14 -0.31 -8.80 1.81
N THR A 15 0.53 -9.83 1.95
CA THR A 15 0.83 -10.47 3.23
C THR A 15 2.29 -10.23 3.63
N GLY A 16 2.61 -10.37 4.92
CA GLY A 16 3.98 -10.14 5.42
C GLY A 16 4.33 -8.67 5.70
N TYR A 17 3.36 -7.76 5.60
CA TYR A 17 3.46 -6.39 6.12
C TYR A 17 3.13 -6.37 7.63
N PRO A 18 3.81 -5.57 8.47
CA PRO A 18 4.89 -4.61 8.21
C PRO A 18 6.29 -5.23 8.47
N GLY A 19 6.54 -6.46 7.98
CA GLY A 19 7.83 -7.13 8.09
C GLY A 19 8.95 -6.41 7.34
N PHE A 20 10.22 -6.80 7.59
CA PHE A 20 11.39 -6.14 7.00
C PHE A 20 11.32 -6.07 5.46
N ILE A 21 11.17 -7.22 4.79
CA ILE A 21 11.07 -7.29 3.33
C ILE A 21 9.76 -6.68 2.84
N GLY A 22 8.65 -6.94 3.54
CA GLY A 22 7.33 -6.46 3.14
C GLY A 22 7.26 -4.94 3.02
N ARG A 23 7.84 -4.21 3.99
CA ARG A 23 7.86 -2.73 3.95
C ARG A 23 8.70 -2.17 2.81
N TRP A 24 9.86 -2.78 2.55
CA TRP A 24 10.70 -2.36 1.44
C TRP A 24 9.99 -2.58 0.09
N LEU A 25 9.35 -3.75 -0.08
CA LEU A 25 8.62 -4.07 -1.29
C LEU A 25 7.43 -3.14 -1.52
N VAL A 26 6.65 -2.82 -0.47
CA VAL A 26 5.54 -1.86 -0.56
C VAL A 26 6.03 -0.48 -0.98
N ARG A 27 7.15 -0.01 -0.44
CA ARG A 27 7.75 1.27 -0.85
C ARG A 27 8.14 1.26 -2.33
N SER A 28 8.80 0.21 -2.79
CA SER A 28 9.16 0.06 -4.22
C SER A 28 7.92 0.04 -5.12
N ILE A 29 6.88 -0.68 -4.72
CA ILE A 29 5.62 -0.75 -5.48
C ILE A 29 4.96 0.63 -5.59
N LEU A 30 4.93 1.41 -4.51
CA LEU A 30 4.37 2.77 -4.52
C LEU A 30 5.21 3.75 -5.35
N ASP A 31 6.52 3.55 -5.42
CA ASP A 31 7.41 4.35 -6.26
C ASP A 31 7.21 4.03 -7.76
N ASP A 32 7.00 2.76 -8.09
CA ASP A 32 6.76 2.30 -9.48
C ASP A 32 5.32 2.58 -9.96
N ASP A 33 4.33 2.44 -9.07
CA ASP A 33 2.91 2.67 -9.34
C ASP A 33 2.27 3.47 -8.19
N PRO A 34 2.37 4.82 -8.21
CA PRO A 34 1.78 5.68 -7.18
C PRO A 34 0.24 5.61 -7.11
N GLY A 35 -0.41 5.01 -8.11
CA GLY A 35 -1.86 4.88 -8.20
C GLY A 35 -2.43 3.60 -7.58
N VAL A 36 -1.57 2.65 -7.21
CA VAL A 36 -1.96 1.32 -6.72
C VAL A 36 -2.67 1.38 -5.37
N GLU A 37 -3.75 0.62 -5.20
CA GLU A 37 -4.42 0.44 -3.91
C GLU A 37 -3.94 -0.89 -3.28
N ILE A 38 -3.56 -0.86 -2.00
CA ILE A 38 -3.03 -2.05 -1.32
C ILE A 38 -3.85 -2.35 -0.07
N THR A 39 -4.33 -3.59 0.05
CA THR A 39 -4.94 -4.13 1.25
C THR A 39 -3.99 -5.14 1.89
N PHE A 40 -3.58 -4.89 3.13
CA PHE A 40 -2.68 -5.75 3.88
C PHE A 40 -3.46 -6.76 4.72
N LEU A 41 -3.05 -8.03 4.67
CA LEU A 41 -3.41 -9.01 5.70
C LEU A 41 -2.39 -8.92 6.84
N VAL A 42 -2.82 -8.42 8.00
CA VAL A 42 -1.92 -8.13 9.12
C VAL A 42 -2.32 -8.95 10.35
N GLN A 43 -1.36 -9.67 10.94
CA GLN A 43 -1.59 -10.33 12.22
C GLN A 43 -1.85 -9.30 13.32
N GLU A 44 -2.82 -9.54 14.21
CA GLU A 44 -3.28 -8.60 15.25
C GLU A 44 -2.13 -7.94 16.04
N LYS A 45 -1.13 -8.74 16.45
CA LYS A 45 0.06 -8.27 17.19
C LYS A 45 0.90 -7.21 16.45
N PHE A 46 0.73 -7.06 15.15
CA PHE A 46 1.46 -6.10 14.31
C PHE A 46 0.60 -4.92 13.83
N VAL A 47 -0.69 -4.87 14.15
CA VAL A 47 -1.61 -3.83 13.67
C VAL A 47 -1.11 -2.42 14.02
N HIS A 48 -0.63 -2.20 15.25
CA HIS A 48 -0.12 -0.88 15.64
C HIS A 48 1.09 -0.47 14.77
N ARG A 49 2.04 -1.39 14.56
CA ARG A 49 3.22 -1.13 13.73
C ARG A 49 2.83 -0.87 12.28
N ALA A 50 1.87 -1.61 11.74
CA ALA A 50 1.37 -1.42 10.37
C ALA A 50 0.71 -0.05 10.21
N LYS A 51 -0.13 0.37 11.17
CA LYS A 51 -0.74 1.70 11.19
C LYS A 51 0.32 2.81 11.21
N SER A 52 1.31 2.72 12.10
CA SER A 52 2.37 3.72 12.18
C SER A 52 3.16 3.84 10.87
N ASP A 53 3.46 2.70 10.22
CA ASP A 53 4.20 2.70 8.96
C ASP A 53 3.35 3.23 7.78
N ILE A 54 2.04 2.94 7.75
CA ILE A 54 1.10 3.54 6.79
C ILE A 54 1.03 5.07 6.95
N SER A 55 0.84 5.55 8.17
CA SER A 55 0.81 7.00 8.44
C SER A 55 2.11 7.69 8.04
N LEU A 56 3.26 7.03 8.22
CA LEU A 56 4.54 7.56 7.75
C LEU A 56 4.59 7.67 6.21
N LEU A 57 4.13 6.65 5.48
CA LEU A 57 4.05 6.70 4.01
C LEU A 57 3.10 7.81 3.51
N GLU A 58 1.99 8.03 4.22
CA GLU A 58 1.06 9.13 3.93
C GLU A 58 1.71 10.51 4.19
N MET A 59 2.42 10.66 5.31
CA MET A 59 3.16 11.90 5.64
C MET A 59 4.30 12.19 4.66
N GLU A 60 4.97 11.15 4.15
CA GLU A 60 6.01 11.26 3.12
C GLU A 60 5.44 11.54 1.71
N GLY A 61 4.10 11.52 1.55
CA GLY A 61 3.43 11.71 0.26
C GLY A 61 3.55 10.52 -0.70
N LYS A 62 4.02 9.36 -0.23
CA LYS A 62 4.10 8.11 -1.03
C LYS A 62 2.75 7.43 -1.20
N ALA A 63 1.79 7.69 -0.31
CA ALA A 63 0.44 7.19 -0.40
C ALA A 63 -0.57 8.26 -0.03
N ARG A 64 -1.77 8.20 -0.61
CA ARG A 64 -2.90 9.05 -0.23
C ARG A 64 -3.70 8.39 0.90
N PRO A 65 -4.38 9.17 1.76
CA PRO A 65 -5.28 8.63 2.77
C PRO A 65 -6.28 7.63 2.19
N GLY A 66 -6.34 6.42 2.76
CA GLY A 66 -7.25 5.34 2.34
C GLY A 66 -6.77 4.50 1.15
N GLN A 67 -5.65 4.86 0.52
CA GLN A 67 -5.01 4.04 -0.53
C GLN A 67 -4.43 2.73 0.02
N LEU A 68 -4.00 2.78 1.29
CA LEU A 68 -3.44 1.67 2.04
C LEU A 68 -4.42 1.26 3.14
N SER A 69 -4.89 0.02 3.14
CA SER A 69 -5.86 -0.50 4.10
C SER A 69 -5.41 -1.83 4.70
N MET A 70 -6.05 -2.27 5.78
CA MET A 70 -5.75 -3.55 6.43
C MET A 70 -7.04 -4.34 6.65
N VAL A 71 -6.92 -5.66 6.57
CA VAL A 71 -7.92 -6.64 7.01
C VAL A 71 -7.38 -7.52 8.13
#